data_AF-A0A0P7Y267-F1
#
_entry.id   AF-A0A0P7Y267-F1
#
_cell.length_a   1.000
_cell.length_b   1.000
_cell.length_c   1.000
_cell.angle_alpha   90.00
_cell.angle_beta   90.00
_cell.angle_gamma   90.00
#
_symmetry.space_group_name_H-M   'P 1'
#
loop_
_entity.id
_entity.type
_entity.pdbx_description
1 polymer ?
#
loop_
_entity_poly.entity_id
_entity_poly.type
_entity_poly.pdbx_seq_one_letter_code
_entity_poly.pdbx_strand_id
1 'polypeptide(L)'
;MTMRAVISVGALSLAAACAHGPDADGGIPANRHILFEGERFGYYQYDVGGDVFDISEDWNPTESVITIVSREGRAVTDADRDIAARLARELCEEDGRVFNTRSRGTLLRRGGISFAGDCREW
;
A
#
# COMPACT_ATOMS: atom_id res chain seq x y z
N MET A 1 22.03 -44.28 2.83
CA MET A 1 22.68 -42.96 3.05
C MET A 1 22.88 -42.33 1.69
N THR A 2 22.43 -41.13 1.30
CA THR A 2 21.54 -40.12 1.87
C THR A 2 21.16 -39.20 0.70
N MET A 3 19.86 -38.99 0.47
CA MET A 3 19.15 -37.76 0.04
C MET A 3 19.96 -36.59 -0.59
N ARG A 4 19.54 -36.06 -1.75
CA ARG A 4 18.75 -34.79 -1.89
C ARG A 4 18.72 -34.22 -3.32
N ALA A 5 17.53 -33.77 -3.69
CA ALA A 5 17.19 -33.03 -4.90
C ALA A 5 17.83 -31.64 -4.95
N VAL A 6 18.11 -31.15 -6.16
CA VAL A 6 18.31 -29.73 -6.44
C VAL A 6 17.36 -29.36 -7.57
N ILE A 7 16.29 -28.67 -7.22
CA ILE A 7 15.36 -28.05 -8.16
C ILE A 7 15.95 -26.67 -8.47
N SER A 8 16.44 -26.48 -9.69
CA SER A 8 16.85 -25.18 -10.20
C SER A 8 15.61 -24.36 -10.55
N VAL A 9 15.23 -23.43 -9.68
CA VAL A 9 14.26 -22.38 -10.01
C VAL A 9 15.05 -21.20 -10.54
N GLY A 10 15.10 -21.06 -11.87
CA GLY A 10 15.73 -19.94 -12.57
C GLY A 10 14.71 -19.15 -13.37
N ALA A 11 14.67 -17.84 -13.14
CA ALA A 11 14.04 -16.72 -13.86
C ALA A 11 13.33 -15.83 -12.81
N LEU A 12 13.99 -14.88 -12.13
CA LEU A 12 14.51 -13.61 -12.68
C LEU A 12 13.53 -12.97 -13.68
N SER A 13 12.59 -12.20 -13.14
CA SER A 13 12.01 -11.05 -13.85
C SER A 13 12.13 -9.85 -12.92
N LEU A 14 13.29 -9.18 -13.00
CA LEU A 14 13.40 -7.77 -12.63
C LEU A 14 12.54 -7.00 -13.64
N ALA A 15 11.38 -6.51 -13.23
CA ALA A 15 10.71 -5.41 -13.91
C ALA A 15 11.03 -4.14 -13.13
N ALA A 16 11.69 -3.21 -13.81
CA ALA A 16 12.13 -1.94 -13.27
C ALA A 16 10.97 -0.93 -13.17
N ALA A 17 11.01 -0.15 -12.08
CA ALA A 17 10.58 1.24 -11.95
C ALA A 17 9.12 1.60 -12.29
N CYS A 18 8.33 1.83 -11.23
CA CYS A 18 7.44 2.99 -11.19
C CYS A 18 7.98 3.92 -10.09
N ALA A 19 8.72 4.95 -10.50
CA ALA A 19 9.05 6.06 -9.64
C ALA A 19 7.73 6.72 -9.19
N HIS A 20 7.36 6.60 -7.93
CA HIS A 20 6.28 7.37 -7.35
C HIS A 20 6.90 8.54 -6.59
N GLY A 21 7.37 9.53 -7.35
CA GLY A 21 7.60 10.87 -6.80
C GLY A 21 6.26 11.47 -6.33
N PRO A 22 6.30 12.41 -5.38
CA PRO A 22 5.11 12.90 -4.69
C PRO A 22 4.18 13.62 -5.66
N ASP A 23 2.89 13.28 -5.62
CA ASP A 23 1.83 14.09 -6.22
C ASP A 23 1.74 15.40 -5.42
N ALA A 24 2.64 16.35 -5.73
CA ALA A 24 2.69 17.68 -5.15
C ALA A 24 1.75 18.63 -5.92
N ASP A 25 0.45 18.40 -5.78
CA ASP A 25 -0.59 19.40 -6.04
C ASP A 25 -1.84 18.85 -5.34
N GLY A 26 -2.60 19.66 -4.60
CA GLY A 26 -3.75 19.22 -3.77
C GLY A 26 -4.95 18.64 -4.53
N GLY A 27 -4.71 17.91 -5.62
CA GLY A 27 -5.65 17.20 -6.46
C GLY A 27 -6.07 15.86 -5.86
N ILE A 28 -7.22 15.39 -6.36
CA ILE A 28 -7.76 14.08 -6.01
C ILE A 28 -6.69 13.01 -6.31
N PRO A 29 -6.37 12.11 -5.36
CA PRO A 29 -5.35 11.09 -5.58
C PRO A 29 -5.70 10.24 -6.81
N ALA A 30 -4.74 10.03 -7.70
CA ALA A 30 -4.95 9.23 -8.89
C ALA A 30 -5.14 7.74 -8.53
N ASN A 31 -6.07 7.07 -9.22
CA ASN A 31 -6.24 5.63 -9.06
C ASN A 31 -5.08 4.92 -9.76
N ARG A 32 -4.25 4.23 -8.97
CA ARG A 32 -3.09 3.45 -9.41
C ARG A 32 -3.45 1.97 -9.49
N HIS A 33 -2.69 1.22 -10.28
CA HIS A 33 -2.88 -0.22 -10.43
C HIS A 33 -1.58 -0.98 -10.20
N ILE A 34 -1.69 -2.15 -9.56
CA ILE A 34 -0.55 -3.04 -9.28
C ILE A 34 -0.97 -4.50 -9.43
N LEU A 35 -0.04 -5.36 -9.84
CA LEU A 35 -0.20 -6.81 -9.81
C LEU A 35 0.36 -7.34 -8.50
N PHE A 36 -0.48 -7.99 -7.71
CA PHE A 36 -0.12 -8.56 -6.41
C PHE A 36 -0.66 -9.99 -6.32
N GLU A 37 0.20 -10.95 -5.99
CA GLU A 37 -0.14 -12.39 -5.93
C GLU A 37 -0.83 -12.93 -7.20
N GLY A 38 -0.54 -12.34 -8.37
CA GLY A 38 -1.13 -12.73 -9.67
C GLY A 38 -2.47 -12.07 -10.01
N GLU A 39 -2.95 -11.15 -9.18
CA GLU A 39 -4.21 -10.43 -9.36
C GLU A 39 -3.95 -8.93 -9.49
N ARG A 40 -4.77 -8.24 -10.29
CA ARG A 40 -4.73 -6.79 -10.48
C ARG A 40 -5.54 -6.08 -9.40
N PHE A 41 -4.89 -5.17 -8.70
CA PHE A 41 -5.51 -4.29 -7.71
C PHE A 41 -5.57 -2.85 -8.21
N GLY A 42 -6.61 -2.14 -7.80
CA GLY A 42 -6.70 -0.68 -7.90
C GLY A 42 -6.56 -0.05 -6.52
N TYR A 43 -5.76 1.00 -6.40
CA TYR A 43 -5.49 1.66 -5.12
C TYR A 43 -5.26 3.17 -5.27
N TYR A 44 -5.46 3.89 -4.16
CA TYR A 44 -5.02 5.27 -3.98
C TYR A 44 -3.90 5.30 -2.94
N GLN A 45 -2.88 6.12 -3.19
CA GLN A 45 -1.80 6.41 -2.25
C GLN A 45 -1.47 7.89 -2.31
N TYR A 46 -1.46 8.54 -1.16
CA TYR A 46 -1.06 9.95 -1.02
C TYR A 46 -0.61 10.22 0.40
N ASP A 47 0.23 11.24 0.56
CA ASP A 47 0.65 11.74 1.86
C ASP A 47 -0.27 12.86 2.34
N VAL A 48 -0.60 12.85 3.63
CA VAL A 48 -1.30 13.97 4.25
C VAL A 48 -0.26 15.00 4.67
N GLY A 49 0.18 15.84 3.72
CA GLY A 49 1.16 16.92 3.97
C GLY A 49 0.88 18.19 3.16
N GLY A 50 0.56 19.29 3.85
CA GLY A 50 0.52 20.65 3.29
C GLY A 50 -0.14 21.68 4.23
N ASP A 51 0.64 22.66 4.73
CA ASP A 51 0.27 23.87 5.47
C ASP A 51 -0.98 23.80 6.38
N VAL A 52 -0.87 23.10 7.52
CA VAL A 52 -1.74 23.37 8.67
C VAL A 52 -0.85 23.57 9.89
N PHE A 53 -0.58 24.85 10.14
CA PHE A 53 -0.10 25.51 11.36
C PHE A 53 1.03 24.83 12.14
N ASP A 54 2.09 25.62 12.36
CA ASP A 54 3.07 25.46 13.43
C ASP A 54 2.36 25.14 14.77
N ILE A 55 2.33 23.86 15.13
CA ILE A 55 1.94 23.39 16.45
C ILE A 55 2.93 22.33 16.88
N SER A 56 3.92 22.75 17.68
CA SER A 56 4.67 21.90 18.63
C SER A 56 5.54 20.78 18.01
N GLU A 57 6.84 20.75 18.37
CA GLU A 57 7.89 19.78 17.99
C GLU A 57 7.59 18.28 18.24
N ASP A 58 6.37 17.90 18.62
CA ASP A 58 5.93 16.52 18.92
C ASP A 58 4.89 15.97 17.93
N TRP A 59 4.46 16.76 16.93
CA TRP A 59 3.47 16.33 15.93
C TRP A 59 3.94 16.63 14.50
N ASN A 60 4.50 15.59 13.85
CA ASN A 60 4.96 15.65 12.47
C ASN A 60 3.78 15.32 11.51
N PRO A 61 3.50 16.15 10.50
CA PRO A 61 2.37 15.98 9.59
C PRO A 61 2.70 14.96 8.48
N THR A 62 2.68 13.65 8.75
CA THR A 62 3.21 12.65 7.78
C THR A 62 2.48 11.29 7.76
N GLU A 63 1.15 11.24 7.80
CA GLU A 63 0.44 9.96 7.65
C GLU A 63 0.13 9.65 6.18
N SER A 64 0.77 8.62 5.62
CA SER A 64 0.44 8.10 4.29
C SER A 64 -0.92 7.41 4.35
N VAL A 65 -1.77 7.68 3.35
CA VAL A 65 -3.07 7.04 3.19
C VAL A 65 -3.00 6.10 2.00
N ILE A 66 -3.11 4.80 2.29
CA ILE A 66 -3.27 3.76 1.28
C ILE A 66 -4.72 3.27 1.33
N THR A 67 -5.42 3.31 0.20
CA THR A 67 -6.78 2.76 0.08
C THR A 67 -6.86 1.82 -1.09
N ILE A 68 -7.10 0.53 -0.82
CA ILE A 68 -7.33 -0.49 -1.84
C ILE A 68 -8.80 -0.43 -2.23
N VAL A 69 -9.12 -0.27 -3.51
CA VAL A 69 -10.51 -0.03 -3.98
C VAL A 69 -11.05 -1.10 -4.90
N SER A 70 -10.18 -1.83 -5.61
CA SER A 70 -10.62 -2.92 -6.47
C SER A 70 -9.62 -4.08 -6.52
N ARG A 71 -10.16 -5.25 -6.87
CA ARG A 71 -9.44 -6.49 -7.16
C ARG A 71 -10.08 -7.11 -8.40
N GLU A 72 -9.30 -7.40 -9.44
CA GLU A 72 -9.80 -7.92 -10.73
C GLU A 72 -10.97 -7.09 -11.31
N GLY A 73 -10.93 -5.77 -11.11
CA GLY A 73 -11.97 -4.84 -11.58
C GLY A 73 -13.26 -4.82 -10.76
N ARG A 74 -13.44 -5.66 -9.74
CA ARG A 74 -14.56 -5.59 -8.78
C ARG A 74 -14.18 -4.80 -7.53
N ALA A 75 -15.16 -4.17 -6.88
CA ALA A 75 -14.95 -3.50 -5.59
C ALA A 75 -14.49 -4.51 -4.53
N VAL A 76 -13.52 -4.10 -3.71
CA VAL A 76 -13.09 -4.91 -2.56
C VAL A 76 -14.12 -4.87 -1.43
N THR A 77 -14.21 -5.98 -0.71
CA THR A 77 -15.14 -6.19 0.40
C THR A 77 -14.40 -6.65 1.66
N ASP A 78 -15.12 -6.83 2.77
CA ASP A 78 -14.55 -7.37 4.01
C ASP A 78 -13.82 -8.72 3.81
N ALA A 79 -14.26 -9.54 2.85
CA ALA A 79 -13.61 -10.80 2.51
C ALA A 79 -12.20 -10.62 1.90
N ASP A 80 -11.92 -9.45 1.33
CA ASP A 80 -10.63 -9.11 0.73
C ASP A 80 -9.69 -8.42 1.75
N ARG A 81 -10.06 -8.34 3.03
CA ARG A 81 -9.34 -7.56 4.05
C ARG A 81 -7.92 -8.04 4.30
N ASP A 82 -7.72 -9.35 4.46
CA ASP A 82 -6.38 -9.90 4.69
C ASP A 82 -5.43 -9.67 3.50
N ILE A 83 -5.93 -9.79 2.26
CA ILE A 83 -5.10 -9.53 1.08
C ILE A 83 -4.84 -8.03 0.89
N ALA A 84 -5.83 -7.18 1.17
CA ALA A 84 -5.66 -5.73 1.15
C ALA A 84 -4.63 -5.26 2.17
N ALA A 85 -4.60 -5.85 3.38
CA ALA A 85 -3.61 -5.53 4.40
C ALA A 85 -2.19 -5.95 4.00
N ARG A 86 -2.03 -7.12 3.36
CA ARG A 86 -0.74 -7.55 2.83
C ARG A 86 -0.23 -6.62 1.72
N LEU A 87 -1.12 -6.24 0.79
CA LEU A 87 -0.78 -5.30 -0.26
C LEU A 87 -0.43 -3.91 0.31
N ALA A 88 -1.22 -3.40 1.26
CA ALA A 88 -0.93 -2.11 1.90
C ALA A 88 0.40 -2.12 2.65
N ARG A 89 0.77 -3.23 3.28
CA ARG A 89 2.10 -3.41 3.87
C ARG A 89 3.20 -3.34 2.82
N GLU A 90 3.07 -4.07 1.71
CA GLU A 90 4.07 -4.06 0.64
C GLU A 90 4.26 -2.65 0.07
N LEU A 91 3.16 -1.96 -0.24
CA LEU A 91 3.18 -0.57 -0.71
C LEU A 91 3.81 0.40 0.31
N CYS A 92 3.59 0.17 1.60
CA CYS A 92 4.17 0.98 2.67
C CYS A 92 5.69 0.75 2.80
N GLU A 93 6.11 -0.52 2.76
CA GLU A 93 7.51 -0.93 2.89
C GLU A 93 8.32 -0.54 1.64
N GLU A 94 7.71 -0.57 0.45
CA GLU A 94 8.31 -0.04 -0.79
C GLU A 94 8.58 1.46 -0.72
N ASP A 95 7.75 2.23 0.01
CA ASP A 95 7.96 3.66 0.28
C ASP A 95 9.00 3.90 1.39
N GLY A 96 9.64 2.84 1.92
CA GLY A 96 10.64 2.94 2.99
C GLY A 96 10.05 3.18 4.38
N ARG A 97 8.73 2.99 4.55
CA ARG A 97 8.00 3.19 5.81
C ARG A 97 7.68 1.88 6.49
N VAL A 98 7.25 1.96 7.75
CA VAL A 98 6.83 0.79 8.52
C VAL A 98 5.33 0.72 8.68
N PHE A 99 4.82 -0.46 8.37
CA PHE A 99 3.41 -0.78 8.44
C PHE A 99 2.99 -1.29 9.83
N ASN A 100 1.88 -0.79 10.34
CA ASN A 100 1.23 -1.30 11.54
C ASN A 100 0.60 -2.68 11.26
N THR A 101 1.35 -3.74 11.51
CA THR A 101 0.93 -5.13 11.29
C THR A 101 -0.29 -5.58 12.11
N ARG A 102 -0.72 -4.79 13.10
CA ARG A 102 -1.96 -5.03 13.85
C ARG A 102 -3.19 -4.43 13.19
N SER A 103 -3.02 -3.59 12.16
CA SER A 103 -4.13 -2.96 11.46
C SER A 103 -4.96 -3.99 10.70
N ARG A 104 -6.27 -3.79 10.77
CA ARG A 104 -7.26 -4.49 9.94
C ARG A 104 -7.74 -3.64 8.79
N GLY A 105 -7.37 -2.36 8.71
CA GLY A 105 -7.94 -1.36 7.81
C GLY A 105 -9.40 -1.02 8.11
N THR A 106 -9.91 0.04 7.47
CA THR A 106 -11.30 0.50 7.59
C THR A 106 -12.05 0.26 6.29
N LEU A 107 -13.17 -0.47 6.34
CA LEU A 107 -14.04 -0.67 5.17
C LEU A 107 -14.84 0.60 4.90
N LEU A 108 -14.80 1.08 3.66
CA LEU A 108 -15.50 2.29 3.23
C LEU A 108 -16.92 1.97 2.74
N ARG A 109 -17.86 2.91 2.94
CA ARG A 109 -19.28 2.73 2.56
C ARG A 109 -19.51 2.43 1.07
N ARG A 110 -18.61 2.87 0.19
CA ARG A 110 -18.71 2.68 -1.27
C ARG A 110 -17.84 1.51 -1.78
N GLY A 111 -17.38 0.65 -0.89
CA GLY A 111 -16.32 -0.30 -1.18
C GLY A 111 -14.94 0.34 -1.04
N GLY A 112 -13.93 -0.50 -0.82
CA GLY A 112 -12.59 -0.06 -0.51
C GLY A 112 -12.20 -0.29 0.95
N ILE A 113 -10.91 -0.56 1.19
CA ILE A 113 -10.32 -0.73 2.51
C ILE A 113 -9.16 0.26 2.64
N SER A 114 -9.27 1.14 3.63
CA SER A 114 -8.31 2.21 3.90
C SER A 114 -7.42 1.89 5.09
N PHE A 115 -6.13 2.19 4.96
CA PHE A 115 -5.07 2.00 5.96
C PHE A 115 -4.44 3.35 6.35
N ALA A 116 -5.25 4.40 6.39
CA ALA A 116 -4.82 5.73 6.82
C ALA A 116 -4.15 5.69 8.20
N GLY A 117 -2.92 6.20 8.30
CA GLY A 117 -2.15 6.24 9.55
C GLY A 117 -1.47 4.94 9.95
N ASP A 118 -1.59 3.88 9.14
CA ASP A 118 -0.92 2.60 9.38
C ASP A 118 0.49 2.56 8.79
N CYS A 119 0.85 3.50 7.92
CA CYS A 119 2.15 3.58 7.28
C CYS A 119 2.92 4.80 7.80
N ARG A 120 4.02 4.57 8.53
CA ARG A 120 4.72 5.60 9.32
C ARG A 120 6.23 5.61 9.05
N GLU A 121 6.82 6.81 9.10
CA GLU A 121 8.27 7.00 9.11
C GLU A 121 8.86 6.59 10.46
N TRP A 122 10.13 6.17 10.48
CA TRP A 122 10.87 5.76 11.69
C TRP A 122 11.59 6.92 12.35
#